data_AF-A0A6P3Z6P3-F1
#
_entry.id   AF-A0A6P3Z6P3-F1
#
_cell.length_a   1.000
_cell.length_b   1.000
_cell.length_c   1.000
_cell.angle_alpha   90.00
_cell.angle_beta   90.00
_cell.angle_gamma   90.00
#
_symmetry.space_group_name_H-M   'P 1'
#
loop_
_entity.id
_entity.type
_entity.pdbx_description
1 polymer ?
#
loop_
_entity_poly.entity_id
_entity_poly.type
_entity_poly.pdbx_seq_one_letter_code
_entity_poly.pdbx_strand_id
1 'polypeptide(L)'
;MIKILDRIFAKSSSTARQTVINALMYTCMTEGSIGEHYLTMMGHFSRTEVMGAKLDKEVHIDMIFESLPDSFNEFKLNYNMNNMKLSPINLMHQLESVEKTLMKPASAYHAKVLLNPKGNLKVKRRTKSKNE
;
A
#
# COMPACT_ATOMS: atom_id res chain seq x y z
N MET A 1 19.76 45.34 5.38
CA MET A 1 18.56 44.72 4.77
C MET A 1 18.85 43.36 4.14
N ILE A 2 19.87 43.20 3.29
CA ILE A 2 20.20 41.91 2.60
C ILE A 2 20.34 40.72 3.58
N LYS A 3 21.14 40.87 4.65
CA LYS A 3 21.32 39.81 5.68
C LYS A 3 20.03 39.37 6.38
N ILE A 4 19.03 40.25 6.49
CA ILE A 4 17.75 39.93 7.12
C ILE A 4 16.90 39.12 6.14
N LEU A 5 16.91 39.51 4.86
CA LEU A 5 16.21 38.80 3.81
C LEU A 5 16.74 37.36 3.64
N ASP A 6 18.07 37.19 3.60
CA ASP A 6 18.70 35.88 3.51
C ASP A 6 18.30 34.97 4.69
N ARG A 7 18.26 35.52 5.90
CA ARG A 7 17.85 34.81 7.11
C ARG A 7 16.38 34.38 7.05
N ILE A 8 15.49 35.26 6.61
CA ILE A 8 14.06 34.96 6.48
C ILE A 8 13.85 33.89 5.42
N PHE A 9 14.53 34.01 4.26
CA PHE A 9 14.45 33.03 3.18
C PHE A 9 14.95 31.65 3.63
N ALA A 10 16.13 31.57 4.26
CA ALA A 10 16.69 30.33 4.78
C ALA A 10 15.78 29.68 5.86
N LYS A 11 15.16 30.49 6.74
CA LYS A 11 14.22 29.96 7.73
C LYS A 11 12.96 29.39 7.05
N SER A 12 12.43 30.10 6.06
CA SER A 12 11.24 29.67 5.32
C SER A 12 11.47 28.36 4.56
N SER A 13 12.63 28.20 3.91
CA SER A 13 12.99 26.98 3.20
C SER A 13 13.20 25.81 4.15
N SER A 14 13.81 26.04 5.32
CA SER A 14 13.93 25.04 6.37
C SER A 14 12.57 24.57 6.88
N THR A 15 11.63 25.49 7.15
CA THR A 15 10.27 25.15 7.56
C THR A 15 9.55 24.36 6.46
N ALA A 16 9.64 24.78 5.20
CA ALA A 16 9.01 24.09 4.08
C ALA A 16 9.51 22.64 3.95
N ARG A 17 10.83 22.42 4.06
CA ARG A 17 11.43 21.07 4.07
C ARG A 17 10.90 20.23 5.23
N GLN A 18 10.85 20.80 6.43
CA GLN A 18 10.36 20.08 7.61
C GLN A 18 8.89 19.68 7.45
N THR A 19 8.05 20.55 6.91
CA THR A 19 6.64 20.25 6.64
C THR A 19 6.50 19.08 5.66
N VAL A 20 7.29 19.07 4.59
CA VAL A 20 7.25 17.99 3.60
C VAL A 20 7.74 16.67 4.17
N ILE A 21 8.84 16.68 4.94
CA ILE A 21 9.34 15.47 5.62
C ILE A 21 8.30 14.93 6.59
N ASN A 22 7.67 15.79 7.40
CA ASN A 22 6.64 15.34 8.33
C ASN A 22 5.42 14.76 7.61
N ALA A 23 4.97 15.40 6.52
CA ALA A 23 3.89 14.87 5.71
C ALA A 23 4.27 13.51 5.10
N LEU A 24 5.51 13.32 4.64
CA LEU A 24 5.95 12.05 4.09
C LEU A 24 5.99 10.93 5.13
N MET A 25 6.48 11.21 6.35
CA MET A 25 6.73 10.20 7.38
C MET A 25 5.50 9.86 8.22
N TYR A 26 4.58 10.79 8.41
CA TYR A 26 3.45 10.64 9.33
C TYR A 26 2.09 10.55 8.64
N THR A 27 2.05 10.52 7.31
CA THR A 27 0.80 10.28 6.57
C THR A 27 0.48 8.80 6.64
N CYS A 28 -0.39 8.43 7.60
CA CYS A 28 -0.97 7.10 7.70
C CYS A 28 -2.42 7.15 7.23
N MET A 29 -2.85 6.08 6.56
CA MET A 29 -4.26 5.91 6.20
C MET A 29 -5.04 5.58 7.48
N THR A 30 -5.91 6.51 7.91
CA THR A 30 -6.72 6.36 9.13
C THR A 30 -8.12 5.85 8.81
N GLU A 31 -8.83 6.52 7.89
CA GLU A 31 -10.17 6.16 7.40
C GLU A 31 -10.34 6.77 6.00
N GLY A 32 -10.83 6.02 5.01
CA GLY A 32 -11.02 6.54 3.64
C GLY A 32 -10.69 5.52 2.56
N SER A 33 -10.68 5.96 1.30
CA SER A 33 -10.36 5.10 0.17
C SER A 33 -8.84 4.96 -0.03
N ILE A 34 -8.37 3.75 -0.24
CA ILE A 34 -6.99 3.43 -0.59
C ILE A 34 -6.51 4.17 -1.84
N GLY A 35 -7.41 4.44 -2.79
CA GLY A 35 -7.11 5.23 -3.99
C GLY A 35 -6.78 6.68 -3.66
N GLU A 36 -7.57 7.32 -2.79
CA GLU A 36 -7.33 8.70 -2.33
C GLU A 36 -6.03 8.81 -1.53
N HIS A 37 -5.78 7.84 -0.64
CA HIS A 37 -4.53 7.77 0.13
C HIS A 37 -3.31 7.59 -0.79
N TYR A 38 -3.38 6.68 -1.76
CA TYR A 38 -2.31 6.46 -2.74
C TYR A 38 -1.98 7.74 -3.52
N LEU A 39 -3.00 8.47 -3.99
CA LEU A 39 -2.83 9.75 -4.68
C LEU A 39 -2.20 10.82 -3.77
N THR A 40 -2.57 10.84 -2.50
CA THR A 40 -1.99 11.74 -1.49
C THR A 40 -0.49 11.47 -1.31
N MET A 41 -0.10 10.21 -1.18
CA MET A 41 1.31 9.80 -1.10
C MET A 41 2.09 10.20 -2.37
N MET A 42 1.52 10.00 -3.55
CA MET A 42 2.12 10.44 -4.81
C MET A 42 2.35 11.96 -4.84
N GLY A 43 1.40 12.75 -4.32
CA GLY A 43 1.55 14.20 -4.19
C GLY A 43 2.70 14.60 -3.26
N HIS A 44 2.90 13.86 -2.16
CA HIS A 44 4.05 14.06 -1.28
C HIS A 44 5.38 13.73 -1.97
N PHE A 45 5.45 12.61 -2.70
CA PHE A 45 6.66 12.25 -3.46
C PHE A 45 7.03 13.34 -4.46
N SER A 46 6.09 13.78 -5.31
CA SER A 46 6.35 14.86 -6.28
C SER A 46 6.82 16.15 -5.60
N ARG A 47 6.27 16.48 -4.42
CA ARG A 47 6.70 17.67 -3.67
C ARG A 47 8.12 17.52 -3.09
N THR A 48 8.50 16.32 -2.66
CA THR A 48 9.87 16.05 -2.18
C THR A 48 10.89 16.15 -3.33
N GLU A 49 10.54 15.65 -4.51
CA GLU A 49 11.38 15.71 -5.71
C GLU A 49 11.63 17.15 -6.17
N VAL A 50 10.58 18.00 -6.14
CA VAL A 50 10.71 19.44 -6.41
C VAL A 50 11.66 20.12 -5.41
N MET A 51 11.73 19.62 -4.18
CA MET A 51 12.69 20.09 -3.16
C MET A 51 14.10 19.47 -3.30
N GLY A 52 14.36 18.73 -4.39
CA GLY A 52 15.65 18.13 -4.70
C GLY A 52 15.89 16.76 -4.08
N ALA A 53 14.88 16.15 -3.44
CA ALA A 53 14.98 14.77 -2.98
C ALA A 53 15.04 13.82 -4.19
N LYS A 54 15.80 12.74 -4.06
CA LYS A 54 15.84 11.64 -5.04
C LYS A 54 15.40 10.39 -4.32
N LEU A 55 14.11 10.09 -4.41
CA LEU A 55 13.53 8.86 -3.91
C LEU A 55 13.47 7.89 -5.07
N ASP A 56 13.99 6.69 -4.88
CA ASP A 56 13.82 5.64 -5.88
C ASP A 56 12.41 5.02 -5.78
N LYS A 57 12.08 4.16 -6.74
CA LYS A 57 10.74 3.58 -6.83
C LYS A 57 10.48 2.62 -5.68
N GLU A 58 11.52 1.94 -5.23
CA GLU A 58 11.52 1.02 -4.11
C GLU A 58 11.13 1.77 -2.82
N VAL A 59 11.75 2.91 -2.55
CA VAL A 59 11.42 3.77 -1.41
C VAL A 59 9.98 4.29 -1.48
N HIS A 60 9.47 4.63 -2.68
CA HIS A 60 8.05 5.00 -2.82
C HIS A 60 7.12 3.85 -2.40
N ILE A 61 7.41 2.62 -2.84
CA ILE A 61 6.60 1.44 -2.52
C ILE A 61 6.67 1.13 -1.02
N ASP A 62 7.86 1.17 -0.43
CA ASP A 62 8.07 0.92 0.99
C ASP A 62 7.29 1.95 1.83
N MET A 63 7.39 3.24 1.49
CA MET A 63 6.64 4.30 2.18
C MET A 63 5.13 4.14 2.04
N ILE A 64 4.64 3.72 0.86
CA ILE A 64 3.22 3.40 0.70
C ILE A 64 2.84 2.26 1.65
N PHE A 65 3.60 1.16 1.71
CA PHE A 65 3.27 0.04 2.60
C PHE A 65 3.33 0.37 4.09
N GLU A 66 4.28 1.19 4.52
CA GLU A 66 4.35 1.66 5.90
C GLU A 66 3.15 2.54 6.27
N SER A 67 2.61 3.29 5.32
CA SER A 67 1.42 4.14 5.55
C SER A 67 0.09 3.39 5.58
N LEU A 68 0.05 2.11 5.16
CA LEU A 68 -1.17 1.31 5.11
C LEU A 68 -1.52 0.70 6.47
N PRO A 69 -2.83 0.60 6.81
CA PRO A 69 -3.26 0.01 8.06
C PRO A 69 -3.00 -1.50 8.07
N ASP A 70 -3.00 -2.08 9.28
CA ASP A 70 -2.68 -3.49 9.50
C ASP A 70 -3.59 -4.47 8.76
N SER A 71 -4.79 -4.04 8.36
CA SER A 71 -5.70 -4.84 7.54
C SER A 71 -5.10 -5.24 6.19
N PHE A 72 -4.05 -4.56 5.72
CA PHE A 72 -3.33 -4.89 4.49
C PHE A 72 -2.10 -5.79 4.72
N ASN A 73 -1.83 -6.25 5.95
CA ASN A 73 -0.62 -7.03 6.24
C ASN A 73 -0.54 -8.35 5.46
N GLU A 74 -1.67 -9.01 5.17
CA GLU A 74 -1.68 -10.20 4.30
C GLU A 74 -1.21 -9.88 2.88
N PHE A 75 -1.61 -8.72 2.34
CA PHE A 75 -1.13 -8.25 1.04
C PHE A 75 0.37 -7.94 1.07
N LYS A 76 0.86 -7.23 2.09
CA LYS A 76 2.30 -6.91 2.26
C LYS A 76 3.14 -8.20 2.30
N LEU A 77 2.72 -9.18 3.08
CA LEU A 77 3.36 -10.50 3.16
C LEU A 77 3.39 -11.20 1.80
N ASN A 78 2.27 -11.23 1.09
CA ASN A 78 2.19 -11.85 -0.23
C ASN A 78 3.08 -11.15 -1.26
N TYR A 79 3.13 -9.82 -1.24
CA TYR A 79 3.99 -9.03 -2.12
C TYR A 79 5.47 -9.38 -1.90
N ASN A 80 5.91 -9.39 -0.64
CA ASN A 80 7.30 -9.67 -0.26
C ASN A 80 7.69 -11.13 -0.52
N MET A 81 6.87 -12.09 -0.09
CA MET A 81 7.17 -13.52 -0.24
C MET A 81 7.25 -13.97 -1.70
N ASN A 82 6.42 -13.39 -2.57
CA ASN A 82 6.42 -13.74 -3.99
C ASN A 82 7.34 -12.84 -4.84
N ASN A 83 8.15 -11.97 -4.21
CA ASN A 83 9.02 -11.01 -4.89
C ASN A 83 8.29 -10.25 -6.02
N MET A 84 7.06 -9.80 -5.73
CA MET A 84 6.23 -9.12 -6.72
C MET A 84 6.91 -7.82 -7.14
N LYS A 85 6.87 -7.53 -8.44
CA LYS A 85 7.33 -6.26 -9.02
C LYS A 85 6.20 -5.64 -9.79
N LEU A 86 5.38 -4.84 -9.11
CA LEU A 86 4.22 -4.21 -9.70
C LEU A 86 4.57 -2.81 -10.21
N SER A 87 3.98 -2.42 -11.34
CA SER A 87 3.96 -1.01 -11.72
C SER A 87 3.11 -0.22 -10.71
N PRO A 88 3.33 1.09 -10.56
CA PRO A 88 2.54 1.94 -9.65
C PRO A 88 1.02 1.78 -9.83
N ILE A 89 0.55 1.76 -11.09
CA ILE A 89 -0.87 1.58 -11.43
C ILE A 89 -1.38 0.20 -11.02
N ASN A 90 -0.60 -0.86 -11.26
CA ASN A 90 -1.00 -2.21 -10.88
C ASN A 90 -1.04 -2.37 -9.36
N LEU A 91 -0.10 -1.75 -8.64
CA LEU A 91 -0.07 -1.73 -7.18
C LEU A 91 -1.35 -1.08 -6.63
N MET A 92 -1.70 0.11 -7.13
CA MET A 92 -2.94 0.81 -6.75
C MET A 92 -4.18 -0.07 -6.98
N HIS A 93 -4.33 -0.66 -8.16
CA HIS A 93 -5.49 -1.51 -8.45
C HIS A 93 -5.57 -2.77 -7.57
N GLN A 94 -4.43 -3.38 -7.22
CA GLN A 94 -4.43 -4.52 -6.31
C GLN A 94 -4.84 -4.11 -4.90
N LEU A 95 -4.34 -2.97 -4.41
CA LEU A 95 -4.72 -2.42 -3.12
C LEU A 95 -6.21 -2.06 -3.06
N GLU A 96 -6.78 -1.47 -4.12
CA GLU A 96 -8.23 -1.22 -4.26
C GLU A 96 -9.05 -2.51 -4.27
N SER A 97 -8.55 -3.58 -4.89
CA SER A 97 -9.22 -4.88 -4.86
C SER A 97 -9.25 -5.45 -3.44
N VAL A 98 -8.15 -5.33 -2.69
CA VAL A 98 -8.07 -5.78 -1.30
C VAL A 98 -9.05 -4.98 -0.43
N GLU A 99 -9.05 -3.66 -0.53
CA GLU A 99 -10.00 -2.79 0.18
C GLU A 99 -11.46 -3.25 -0.02
N LYS A 100 -11.86 -3.50 -1.27
CA LYS A 100 -13.22 -3.98 -1.60
C LYS A 100 -13.54 -5.36 -1.00
N THR A 101 -12.54 -6.21 -0.81
CA THR A 101 -12.73 -7.51 -0.14
C THR A 101 -12.86 -7.35 1.38
N LEU A 102 -12.14 -6.40 1.98
CA LEU A 102 -12.22 -6.07 3.40
C LEU A 102 -13.56 -5.43 3.78
N MET A 103 -14.15 -4.64 2.87
CA MET A 103 -15.45 -3.97 3.09
C MET A 103 -16.67 -4.90 2.95
N LYS A 104 -16.53 -6.10 2.39
CA LYS A 104 -17.64 -7.05 2.32
C LYS A 104 -17.83 -7.67 3.71
N PRO A 105 -19.06 -7.65 4.28
CA PRO A 105 -19.31 -8.38 5.51
C PRO A 105 -18.96 -9.84 5.27
N ALA A 106 -18.18 -10.43 6.17
CA ALA A 106 -17.76 -11.82 6.14
C ALA A 106 -18.97 -12.75 6.19
N SER A 107 -19.63 -12.94 5.03
CA SER A 107 -20.50 -14.07 4.79
C SER A 107 -19.67 -15.16 4.14
N ALA A 108 -19.68 -16.31 4.79
CA ALA A 108 -19.05 -17.57 4.41
C ALA A 108 -17.54 -17.69 4.70
N TYR A 109 -17.27 -18.27 5.87
CA TYR A 109 -16.26 -19.33 6.02
C TYR A 109 -16.10 -20.13 4.71
N HIS A 110 -14.85 -20.29 4.26
CA HIS A 110 -14.38 -20.99 3.06
C HIS A 110 -14.36 -20.20 1.74
N ALA A 111 -13.35 -19.34 1.58
CA ALA A 111 -12.73 -19.15 0.27
C ALA A 111 -11.22 -18.95 0.40
N LYS A 112 -10.54 -19.96 0.97
CA LYS A 112 -9.14 -20.23 0.67
C LYS A 112 -9.05 -20.72 -0.77
N VAL A 113 -9.21 -19.82 -1.73
CA VAL A 113 -8.85 -20.03 -3.13
C VAL A 113 -8.01 -18.84 -3.54
N LEU A 114 -6.78 -18.83 -3.02
CA LEU A 114 -5.70 -18.13 -3.70
C LEU A 114 -5.53 -18.82 -5.06
N LEU A 115 -5.47 -17.98 -6.09
CA LEU A 115 -5.11 -18.29 -7.46
C LEU A 115 -3.87 -19.20 -7.52
N ASN A 116 -4.04 -20.47 -7.90
CA ASN A 116 -2.96 -21.31 -8.41
C ASN A 116 -3.42 -21.98 -9.72
N PRO A 117 -2.69 -21.81 -10.84
CA PRO A 117 -2.90 -22.62 -12.02
C PRO A 117 -2.20 -23.99 -11.83
N LYS A 118 -2.95 -25.06 -12.11
CA LYS A 118 -2.51 -26.46 -12.31
C LYS A 118 -2.23 -27.28 -11.04
N GLY A 119 -3.04 -28.34 -10.87
CA GLY A 119 -2.76 -29.43 -9.94
C GLY A 119 -4.00 -30.27 -9.65
N ASN A 120 -4.26 -31.29 -10.47
CA ASN A 120 -5.41 -32.18 -10.36
C ASN A 120 -5.38 -33.01 -9.06
N LEU A 121 -6.43 -32.93 -8.23
CA LEU A 121 -6.68 -33.90 -7.16
C LEU A 121 -8.09 -34.48 -7.28
N LYS A 122 -8.15 -35.72 -7.77
CA LYS A 122 -9.36 -36.55 -7.85
C LYS A 122 -9.87 -36.86 -6.44
N VAL A 123 -11.02 -36.31 -6.06
CA VAL A 123 -11.74 -36.72 -4.85
C VAL A 123 -12.52 -38.01 -5.14
N LYS A 124 -12.06 -39.12 -4.56
CA LYS A 124 -12.71 -40.44 -4.59
C LYS A 124 -13.90 -40.44 -3.63
N ARG A 125 -15.12 -40.53 -4.15
CA ARG A 125 -16.35 -40.72 -3.36
C ARG A 125 -16.30 -42.07 -2.63
N ARG A 126 -16.45 -42.08 -1.30
CA ARG A 126 -16.74 -43.29 -0.52
C ARG A 126 -18.26 -43.52 -0.52
N THR A 127 -18.69 -44.64 -1.08
CA THR A 127 -20.06 -45.16 -1.01
C THR A 127 -20.37 -45.67 0.38
N LYS A 128 -21.48 -45.23 0.98
CA LYS A 128 -22.08 -45.84 2.19
C LYS A 128 -22.63 -47.23 1.82
N SER A 129 -22.18 -48.29 2.50
CA SER A 129 -22.91 -49.56 2.52
C SER A 129 -23.85 -49.59 3.72
N LYS A 130 -25.14 -49.79 3.44
CA LYS A 130 -26.14 -50.36 4.35
C LYS A 130 -25.78 -51.82 4.61
N ASN A 131 -26.16 -52.32 5.79
CA ASN A 131 -26.90 -53.57 6.07
C ASN A 131 -26.97 -53.69 7.60
N GLU A 132 -28.18 -53.68 8.18
CA GLU A 132 -29.02 -54.85 8.50
C GLU A 132 -28.40 -55.74 9.58
#